data_AF-A0A8J2T9N5-F1
#
_entry.id   AF-A0A8J2T9N5-F1
#
_cell.length_a   1.000
_cell.length_b   1.000
_cell.length_c   1.000
_cell.angle_alpha   90.00
_cell.angle_beta   90.00
_cell.angle_gamma   90.00
#
_symmetry.space_group_name_H-M   'P 1'
#
loop_
_entity.id
_entity.type
_entity.pdbx_description
1 polymer ?
#
loop_
_entity_poly.entity_id
_entity_poly.type
_entity_poly.pdbx_seq_one_letter_code
_entity_poly.pdbx_strand_id
1 'polypeptide(L)'
;MRVSSAKEDLEKYGYVRDDDTFELPEDRPRGKMVYFAGVWIVTLEWVIHGGFSFPFLLLPSLWLIFFYEKMSIIDMVLIMLVHELYFMLIGFLTWTTTYELSYMCEDILKKVLEGVADADLSDGDVAWRKIAYKANLLRSRYEPFYSGSQCRRVFVREVVKPVEANSYKICYRHKEGRQGYGDFCVDKSNKILVQRAVNNYNKNPRVSETHAEDNGAEIPTPSSVLTVRNLLCFFAVIEVIVQMICVGLWYDPEIRRKAHQ
;
A
#
# COMPACT_ATOMS: atom_id res chain seq x y z
N MET A 1 -29.99 -36.31 -11.40
CA MET A 1 -28.79 -35.82 -10.65
C MET A 1 -28.85 -34.31 -10.61
N ARG A 2 -29.10 -33.73 -9.43
CA ARG A 2 -29.05 -32.27 -9.22
C ARG A 2 -27.59 -31.86 -9.12
N VAL A 3 -27.17 -30.94 -9.97
CA VAL A 3 -25.91 -30.23 -9.83
C VAL A 3 -26.16 -29.13 -8.78
N SER A 4 -25.84 -29.41 -7.52
CA SER A 4 -25.84 -28.40 -6.46
C SER A 4 -24.64 -27.47 -6.66
N SER A 5 -24.90 -26.41 -7.40
CA SER A 5 -24.41 -25.05 -7.21
C SER A 5 -23.25 -24.84 -6.19
N ALA A 6 -22.03 -24.65 -6.70
CA ALA A 6 -20.94 -23.99 -5.97
C ALA A 6 -21.28 -22.55 -5.52
N LYS A 7 -22.45 -22.03 -5.94
CA LYS A 7 -23.03 -20.77 -5.48
C LYS A 7 -23.71 -20.93 -4.10
N GLU A 8 -24.24 -22.12 -3.77
CA GLU A 8 -24.80 -22.41 -2.44
C GLU A 8 -23.69 -22.55 -1.38
N ASP A 9 -22.51 -23.02 -1.77
CA ASP A 9 -21.38 -23.18 -0.85
C ASP A 9 -20.70 -21.85 -0.48
N LEU A 10 -20.80 -20.82 -1.33
CA LEU A 10 -20.31 -19.46 -1.03
C LEU A 10 -21.27 -18.67 -0.14
N GLU A 11 -22.57 -18.94 -0.18
CA GLU A 11 -23.55 -18.34 0.74
C GLU A 11 -23.42 -18.87 2.17
N LYS A 12 -22.82 -20.06 2.37
CA LYS A 12 -22.65 -20.68 3.68
C LYS A 12 -21.56 -20.05 4.56
N TYR A 13 -20.70 -19.19 4.00
CA TYR A 13 -19.68 -18.45 4.76
C TYR A 13 -20.11 -17.05 5.19
N GLY A 14 -21.39 -16.70 5.01
CA GLY A 14 -22.02 -15.59 5.72
C GLY A 14 -22.26 -15.96 7.18
N TYR A 15 -21.20 -16.08 7.97
CA TYR A 15 -21.34 -16.12 9.43
C TYR A 15 -22.02 -14.81 9.83
N VAL A 16 -23.28 -14.90 10.28
CA VAL A 16 -23.97 -13.80 10.97
C VAL A 16 -23.23 -13.63 12.29
N ARG A 17 -22.12 -12.88 12.23
CA ARG A 17 -21.42 -12.36 13.38
C ARG A 17 -22.37 -11.36 14.02
N ASP A 18 -22.63 -11.52 15.31
CA ASP A 18 -23.43 -10.60 16.12
C ASP A 18 -23.08 -9.15 15.73
N ASP A 19 -24.10 -8.33 15.44
CA ASP A 19 -24.02 -6.99 14.81
C ASP A 19 -23.17 -5.98 15.62
N ASP A 20 -22.67 -6.39 16.79
CA ASP A 20 -21.87 -5.60 17.73
C ASP A 20 -20.36 -5.93 17.73
N THR A 21 -19.89 -6.95 17.00
CA THR A 21 -18.44 -7.30 16.95
C THR A 21 -17.88 -7.40 15.53
N PHE A 22 -17.89 -6.28 14.80
CA PHE A 22 -17.15 -6.17 13.54
C PHE A 22 -15.65 -5.92 13.80
N GLU A 23 -14.83 -6.90 13.40
CA GLU A 23 -13.38 -6.88 13.53
C GLU A 23 -12.74 -6.29 12.27
N LEU A 24 -11.94 -5.27 12.45
CA LEU A 24 -11.11 -4.67 11.42
C LEU A 24 -9.67 -5.19 11.51
N PRO A 25 -8.83 -4.99 10.47
CA PRO A 25 -7.42 -5.35 10.53
C PRO A 25 -6.68 -4.76 11.73
N GLU A 26 -7.10 -3.61 12.25
CA GLU A 26 -6.53 -3.01 13.46
C GLU A 26 -6.69 -3.85 14.73
N ASP A 27 -7.75 -4.64 14.82
CA ASP A 27 -8.06 -5.46 15.99
C ASP A 27 -7.27 -6.78 15.99
N ARG A 28 -6.64 -7.13 14.86
CA ARG A 28 -5.89 -8.39 14.70
C ARG A 28 -4.47 -8.28 15.26
N PRO A 29 -3.96 -9.35 15.90
CA PRO A 29 -2.55 -9.41 16.30
C PRO A 29 -1.66 -9.30 15.06
N ARG A 30 -0.71 -8.35 15.08
CA ARG A 30 0.16 -8.00 13.94
C ARG A 30 -0.59 -7.52 12.69
N GLY A 31 -1.87 -7.15 12.83
CA GLY A 31 -2.75 -6.81 11.71
C GLY A 31 -2.22 -5.67 10.86
N LYS A 32 -1.50 -4.72 11.45
CA LYS A 32 -0.85 -3.60 10.73
C LYS A 32 0.17 -4.09 9.69
N MET A 33 1.11 -4.94 10.11
CA MET A 33 2.15 -5.45 9.22
C MET A 33 1.57 -6.38 8.15
N VAL A 34 0.65 -7.27 8.55
CA VAL A 34 -0.02 -8.21 7.63
C VAL A 34 -0.85 -7.47 6.59
N TYR A 35 -1.57 -6.43 7.00
CA TYR A 35 -2.35 -5.58 6.12
C TYR A 35 -1.47 -4.92 5.05
N PHE A 36 -0.41 -4.19 5.45
CA PHE A 36 0.44 -3.49 4.49
C PHE A 36 1.21 -4.43 3.57
N ALA A 37 1.76 -5.52 4.11
CA ALA A 37 2.44 -6.53 3.30
C ALA A 37 1.47 -7.19 2.30
N GLY A 38 0.26 -7.56 2.76
CA GLY A 38 -0.77 -8.16 1.93
C GLY A 38 -1.19 -7.24 0.78
N VAL A 39 -1.45 -5.96 1.07
CA VAL A 39 -1.78 -4.99 0.02
C VAL A 39 -0.62 -4.84 -0.96
N TRP A 40 0.62 -4.66 -0.49
CA TRP A 40 1.79 -4.51 -1.35
C TRP A 40 2.02 -5.69 -2.30
N ILE A 41 1.78 -6.92 -1.81
CA ILE A 41 1.88 -8.15 -2.60
C ILE A 41 0.76 -8.22 -3.65
N VAL A 42 -0.49 -8.00 -3.23
CA VAL A 42 -1.67 -8.18 -4.09
C VAL A 42 -1.76 -7.12 -5.18
N THR A 43 -1.28 -5.91 -4.90
CA THR A 43 -1.32 -4.81 -5.85
C THR A 43 -0.16 -4.82 -6.85
N LEU A 44 0.73 -5.81 -6.76
CA LEU A 44 1.90 -6.01 -7.63
C LEU A 44 2.90 -4.84 -7.61
N GLU A 45 2.84 -3.94 -6.63
CA GLU A 45 3.81 -2.85 -6.51
C GLU A 45 5.21 -3.38 -6.23
N TRP A 46 5.30 -4.56 -5.60
CA TRP A 46 6.56 -5.27 -5.41
C TRP A 46 7.25 -5.65 -6.74
N VAL A 47 6.51 -5.82 -7.84
CA VAL A 47 7.08 -6.17 -9.16
C VAL A 47 7.93 -5.02 -9.70
N ILE A 48 7.56 -3.78 -9.40
CA ILE A 48 8.37 -2.61 -9.75
C ILE A 48 9.72 -2.71 -9.03
N HIS A 49 9.70 -2.96 -7.71
CA HIS A 49 10.91 -3.00 -6.91
C HIS A 49 11.80 -4.22 -7.20
N GLY A 50 11.22 -5.42 -7.31
CA GLY A 50 11.95 -6.63 -7.67
C GLY A 50 12.39 -6.68 -9.14
N GLY A 51 11.68 -5.99 -10.03
CA GLY A 51 12.08 -5.84 -11.43
C GLY A 51 13.25 -4.87 -11.57
N PHE A 52 13.21 -3.73 -10.86
CA PHE A 52 14.28 -2.74 -10.88
C PHE A 52 15.52 -3.17 -10.10
N SER A 53 15.43 -4.05 -9.10
CA SER A 53 16.61 -4.59 -8.40
C SER A 53 17.46 -5.45 -9.32
N PHE A 54 16.85 -6.26 -10.20
CA PHE A 54 17.56 -7.27 -10.99
C PHE A 54 18.82 -6.75 -11.74
N PRO A 55 18.79 -5.61 -12.48
CA PRO A 55 20.00 -5.08 -13.12
C PRO A 55 21.08 -4.61 -12.14
N PHE A 56 20.69 -4.06 -10.98
CA PHE A 56 21.63 -3.64 -9.93
C PHE A 56 22.28 -4.83 -9.23
N LEU A 57 21.61 -5.98 -9.19
CA LEU A 57 22.14 -7.22 -8.59
C LEU A 57 22.97 -8.06 -9.55
N LEU A 58 22.56 -8.10 -10.82
CA LEU A 58 23.19 -8.94 -11.83
C LEU A 58 24.59 -8.42 -12.18
N LEU A 59 24.77 -7.11 -12.32
CA LEU A 59 26.04 -6.53 -12.78
C LEU A 59 27.21 -6.76 -11.80
N PRO A 60 27.07 -6.50 -10.48
CA PRO A 60 28.14 -6.78 -9.51
C PRO A 60 28.38 -8.27 -9.29
N SER A 61 27.32 -9.09 -9.32
CA SER A 61 27.42 -10.54 -9.17
C SER A 61 28.13 -11.18 -10.37
N LEU A 62 27.80 -10.75 -11.59
CA LEU A 62 28.53 -11.16 -12.80
C LEU A 62 29.99 -10.67 -12.75
N TRP A 63 30.25 -9.46 -12.27
CA TRP A 63 31.62 -8.97 -12.09
C TRP A 63 32.43 -9.85 -11.14
N LEU A 64 31.85 -10.23 -9.99
CA LEU A 64 32.49 -11.15 -9.05
C LEU A 64 32.79 -12.52 -9.68
N ILE A 65 31.92 -13.04 -10.55
CA ILE A 65 32.16 -14.32 -11.25
C ILE A 65 33.24 -14.19 -12.32
N PHE A 66 33.18 -13.15 -13.15
CA PHE A 66 34.09 -12.99 -14.28
C PHE A 66 35.51 -12.61 -13.87
N PHE A 67 35.69 -11.95 -12.72
CA PHE A 67 36.99 -11.44 -12.29
C PHE A 67 37.50 -12.02 -10.97
N TYR A 68 36.61 -12.54 -10.13
CA TYR A 68 36.96 -13.15 -8.85
C TYR A 68 36.65 -14.66 -8.92
N GLU A 69 37.55 -15.40 -9.58
CA GLU A 69 37.50 -16.85 -9.91
C GLU A 69 37.29 -17.82 -8.72
N LYS A 70 37.03 -17.31 -7.51
CA LYS A 70 36.96 -18.04 -6.24
C LYS A 70 35.55 -18.17 -5.63
N MET A 71 34.50 -17.58 -6.20
CA MET A 71 33.15 -17.72 -5.65
C MET A 71 32.41 -18.91 -6.24
N SER A 72 31.79 -19.71 -5.36
CA SER A 72 30.91 -20.80 -5.79
C SER A 72 29.57 -20.25 -6.29
N ILE A 73 28.88 -21.03 -7.12
CA ILE A 73 27.52 -20.70 -7.59
C ILE A 73 26.55 -20.54 -6.41
N ILE A 74 26.75 -21.31 -5.33
CA ILE A 74 25.91 -21.24 -4.12
C ILE A 74 26.09 -19.88 -3.43
N ASP A 75 27.33 -19.45 -3.24
CA ASP A 75 27.64 -18.17 -2.61
C ASP A 75 27.09 -17.00 -3.44
N MET A 76 27.19 -17.09 -4.77
CA MET A 76 26.60 -16.13 -5.69
C MET A 76 25.08 -16.04 -5.53
N VAL A 77 24.37 -17.18 -5.55
CA VAL A 77 22.92 -17.21 -5.39
C VAL A 77 22.50 -16.65 -4.03
N LEU A 78 23.25 -16.95 -2.97
CA LEU A 78 22.98 -16.43 -1.63
C LEU A 78 23.14 -14.90 -1.59
N ILE A 79 24.23 -14.36 -2.17
CA ILE A 79 24.46 -12.92 -2.27
C ILE A 79 23.33 -12.25 -3.04
N MET A 80 22.97 -12.75 -4.22
CA MET A 80 21.87 -12.21 -5.00
C MET A 80 20.55 -12.24 -4.23
N LEU A 81 20.25 -13.33 -3.50
CA LEU A 81 19.04 -13.45 -2.69
C LEU A 81 19.01 -12.42 -1.55
N VAL A 82 20.13 -12.23 -0.84
CA VAL A 82 20.23 -11.24 0.25
C VAL A 82 20.00 -9.83 -0.28
N HIS A 83 20.60 -9.49 -1.42
CA HIS A 83 20.42 -8.17 -2.00
C HIS A 83 19.01 -7.98 -2.57
N GLU A 84 18.40 -9.02 -3.15
CA GLU A 84 17.00 -8.96 -3.60
C GLU A 84 16.07 -8.69 -2.42
N LEU A 85 16.23 -9.41 -1.31
CA LEU A 85 15.48 -9.16 -0.07
C LEU A 85 15.70 -7.74 0.46
N TYR A 86 16.93 -7.22 0.33
CA TYR A 86 17.29 -5.86 0.72
C TYR A 86 16.58 -4.79 -0.12
N PHE A 87 16.61 -4.91 -1.44
CA PHE A 87 15.89 -4.00 -2.34
C PHE A 87 14.37 -4.11 -2.19
N MET A 88 13.87 -5.33 -1.96
CA MET A 88 12.46 -5.55 -1.65
C MET A 88 12.04 -4.88 -0.34
N LEU A 89 12.91 -4.88 0.68
CA LEU A 89 12.67 -4.14 1.92
C LEU A 89 12.67 -2.62 1.70
N ILE A 90 13.63 -2.08 0.94
CA ILE A 90 13.65 -0.65 0.57
C ILE A 90 12.39 -0.29 -0.21
N GLY A 91 11.98 -1.14 -1.16
CA GLY A 91 10.78 -0.97 -1.96
C GLY A 91 9.52 -0.96 -1.11
N PHE A 92 9.36 -1.94 -0.22
CA PHE A 92 8.28 -1.99 0.74
C PHE A 92 8.23 -0.72 1.61
N LEU A 93 9.35 -0.31 2.20
CA LEU A 93 9.39 0.90 3.04
C LEU A 93 9.08 2.16 2.25
N THR A 94 9.60 2.28 1.03
CA THR A 94 9.27 3.38 0.11
C THR A 94 7.79 3.42 -0.18
N TRP A 95 7.22 2.27 -0.56
CA TRP A 95 5.80 2.14 -0.82
C TRP A 95 4.98 2.51 0.41
N THR A 96 5.33 2.06 1.63
CA THR A 96 4.60 2.44 2.86
C THR A 96 4.60 3.93 3.13
N THR A 97 5.67 4.67 2.76
CA THR A 97 5.70 6.14 2.90
C THR A 97 4.84 6.86 1.87
N THR A 98 4.57 6.22 0.73
CA THR A 98 3.67 6.73 -0.32
C THR A 98 2.30 6.04 -0.29
N TYR A 99 2.09 5.11 0.65
CA TYR A 99 0.89 4.31 0.78
C TYR A 99 -0.19 5.17 1.41
N GLU A 100 -0.67 6.07 0.58
CA GLU A 100 -1.78 6.92 0.84
C GLU A 100 -2.69 6.78 -0.37
N LEU A 101 -3.24 5.57 -0.49
CA LEU A 101 -4.55 5.33 -1.05
C LEU A 101 -4.78 5.50 -2.56
N SER A 102 -4.00 4.77 -3.35
CA SER A 102 -4.29 4.63 -4.77
C SER A 102 -5.27 3.49 -5.10
N TYR A 103 -5.85 2.77 -4.12
CA TYR A 103 -6.64 1.52 -4.37
C TYR A 103 -8.15 1.63 -4.18
N MET A 104 -8.70 2.84 -4.06
CA MET A 104 -10.16 3.00 -4.02
C MET A 104 -10.73 2.64 -5.41
N CYS A 105 -11.26 1.43 -5.54
CA CYS A 105 -12.06 1.06 -6.69
C CYS A 105 -13.44 1.72 -6.61
N GLU A 106 -14.12 1.79 -7.76
CA GLU A 106 -15.43 2.44 -7.90
C GLU A 106 -16.45 1.94 -6.86
N ASP A 107 -16.52 0.63 -6.69
CA ASP A 107 -17.47 -0.04 -5.80
C ASP A 107 -17.15 0.18 -4.32
N ILE A 108 -15.86 0.20 -3.96
CA ILE A 108 -15.42 0.55 -2.60
C ILE A 108 -15.79 2.00 -2.31
N LEU A 109 -15.45 2.93 -3.21
CA LEU A 109 -15.79 4.34 -3.08
C LEU A 109 -17.30 4.53 -2.94
N LYS A 110 -18.08 3.93 -3.84
CA LYS A 110 -19.54 3.97 -3.80
C LYS A 110 -20.08 3.44 -2.48
N LYS A 111 -19.55 2.34 -1.96
CA LYS A 111 -19.99 1.75 -0.70
C LYS A 111 -19.70 2.64 0.50
N VAL A 112 -18.54 3.30 0.50
CA VAL A 112 -18.19 4.31 1.53
C VAL A 112 -19.15 5.50 1.43
N LEU A 113 -19.41 6.02 0.23
CA LEU A 113 -20.33 7.15 0.03
C LEU A 113 -21.76 6.83 0.48
N GLU A 114 -22.30 5.67 0.12
CA GLU A 114 -23.60 5.17 0.61
C GLU A 114 -23.59 5.05 2.14
N GLY A 115 -22.55 4.46 2.71
CA GLY A 115 -22.39 4.32 4.16
C GLY A 115 -22.38 5.67 4.88
N VAL A 116 -21.63 6.65 4.38
CA VAL A 116 -21.56 8.00 4.97
C VAL A 116 -22.86 8.78 4.77
N ALA A 117 -23.54 8.59 3.64
CA ALA A 117 -24.81 9.28 3.35
C ALA A 117 -25.95 8.83 4.29
N ASP A 118 -25.95 7.56 4.71
CA ASP A 118 -27.05 6.96 5.47
C ASP A 118 -26.73 6.76 6.97
N ALA A 119 -25.46 6.84 7.37
CA ALA A 119 -25.06 6.64 8.77
C ALA A 119 -25.37 7.84 9.67
N ASP A 120 -25.66 7.55 10.94
CA ASP A 120 -25.58 8.54 12.01
C ASP A 120 -24.11 8.71 12.42
N LEU A 121 -23.50 9.80 11.97
CA LEU A 121 -22.10 10.10 12.28
C LEU A 121 -21.90 10.70 13.67
N SER A 122 -22.97 10.88 14.46
CA SER A 122 -22.85 11.33 15.85
C SER A 122 -22.18 10.27 16.74
N ASP A 123 -22.21 9.00 16.34
CA ASP A 123 -21.51 7.87 16.98
C ASP A 123 -19.99 7.86 16.76
N GLY A 124 -19.44 8.88 16.08
CA GLY A 124 -18.00 9.09 15.92
C GLY A 124 -17.29 7.89 15.28
N ASP A 125 -16.29 7.35 15.98
CA ASP A 125 -15.41 6.27 15.48
C ASP A 125 -16.16 4.97 15.19
N VAL A 126 -17.26 4.68 15.88
CA VAL A 126 -18.06 3.46 15.69
C VAL A 126 -18.69 3.45 14.30
N ALA A 127 -19.27 4.58 13.87
CA ALA A 127 -19.86 4.72 12.54
C ALA A 127 -18.82 4.49 11.44
N TRP A 128 -17.63 5.06 11.59
CA TRP A 128 -16.54 4.91 10.62
C TRP A 128 -15.99 3.49 10.57
N ARG A 129 -15.87 2.80 11.71
CA ARG A 129 -15.48 1.40 11.73
C ARG A 129 -16.52 0.51 11.02
N LYS A 130 -17.81 0.76 11.21
CA LYS A 130 -18.88 0.03 10.51
C LYS A 130 -18.86 0.26 9.00
N ILE A 131 -18.59 1.50 8.56
CA ILE A 131 -18.44 1.84 7.13
C ILE A 131 -17.22 1.12 6.54
N ALA A 132 -16.06 1.20 7.22
CA ALA A 132 -14.83 0.54 6.81
C ALA A 132 -15.02 -0.98 6.68
N TYR A 133 -15.66 -1.61 7.67
CA TYR A 133 -15.95 -3.03 7.68
C TYR A 133 -16.82 -3.43 6.48
N LYS A 134 -17.92 -2.72 6.24
CA LYS A 134 -18.81 -2.98 5.10
C LYS A 134 -18.10 -2.83 3.75
N ALA A 135 -17.18 -1.89 3.63
CA ALA A 135 -16.38 -1.72 2.42
C ALA A 135 -15.33 -2.85 2.27
N ASN A 136 -14.75 -3.33 3.37
CA ASN A 136 -13.83 -4.46 3.38
C ASN A 136 -14.47 -5.76 2.89
N LEU A 137 -15.75 -5.99 3.20
CA LEU A 137 -16.49 -7.17 2.72
C LEU A 137 -16.60 -7.25 1.19
N LEU A 138 -16.39 -6.15 0.46
CA LEU A 138 -16.38 -6.17 -1.02
C LEU A 138 -15.14 -6.83 -1.61
N ARG A 139 -14.14 -7.15 -0.79
CA ARG A 139 -12.87 -7.72 -1.23
C ARG A 139 -12.51 -8.94 -0.40
N SER A 140 -12.22 -10.02 -1.10
CA SER A 140 -11.71 -11.26 -0.50
C SER A 140 -10.18 -11.34 -0.49
N ARG A 141 -9.50 -10.54 -1.33
CA ARG A 141 -8.05 -10.63 -1.55
C ARG A 141 -7.23 -9.69 -0.67
N TYR A 142 -7.76 -8.53 -0.34
CA TYR A 142 -7.18 -7.59 0.62
C TYR A 142 -8.29 -6.72 1.19
N GLU A 143 -8.03 -6.13 2.35
CA GLU A 143 -8.94 -5.21 2.99
C GLU A 143 -8.59 -3.78 2.55
N PRO A 144 -9.50 -3.00 1.95
CA PRO A 144 -9.23 -1.61 1.56
C PRO A 144 -8.95 -0.68 2.74
N PHE A 145 -9.48 -0.99 3.92
CA PHE A 145 -9.30 -0.18 5.13
C PHE A 145 -8.79 -1.01 6.30
N TYR A 146 -7.67 -0.57 6.88
CA TYR A 146 -7.09 -1.06 8.11
C TYR A 146 -7.94 -0.70 9.34
N SER A 147 -8.48 0.51 9.37
CA SER A 147 -9.26 1.06 10.49
C SER A 147 -10.39 1.98 10.05
N GLY A 148 -11.33 2.24 10.95
CA GLY A 148 -12.37 3.26 10.76
C GLY A 148 -11.77 4.66 10.56
N SER A 149 -10.76 5.02 11.36
CA SER A 149 -10.02 6.28 11.23
C SER A 149 -9.35 6.42 9.85
N GLN A 150 -8.75 5.34 9.32
CA GLN A 150 -8.19 5.36 7.97
C GLN A 150 -9.28 5.62 6.92
N CYS A 151 -10.41 4.91 6.99
CA CYS A 151 -11.55 5.12 6.09
C CYS A 151 -12.04 6.58 6.10
N ARG A 152 -12.09 7.18 7.28
CA ARG A 152 -12.49 8.58 7.45
C ARG A 152 -11.51 9.56 6.82
N ARG A 153 -10.22 9.43 7.11
CA ARG A 153 -9.17 10.33 6.56
C ARG A 153 -9.16 10.32 5.04
N VAL A 154 -9.36 9.14 4.47
CA VAL A 154 -9.53 8.95 3.04
C VAL A 154 -10.72 9.73 2.51
N PHE A 155 -11.89 9.56 3.13
CA PHE A 155 -13.10 10.25 2.71
C PHE A 155 -12.88 11.78 2.73
N VAL A 156 -12.25 12.31 3.78
CA VAL A 156 -11.95 13.74 3.86
C VAL A 156 -11.02 14.18 2.73
N ARG A 157 -9.93 13.44 2.51
CA ARG A 157 -8.91 13.81 1.52
C ARG A 157 -9.39 13.70 0.08
N GLU A 158 -10.07 12.61 -0.27
CA GLU A 158 -10.44 12.25 -1.63
C GLU A 158 -11.84 12.73 -2.03
N VAL A 159 -12.72 13.01 -1.07
CA VAL A 159 -14.12 13.41 -1.34
C VAL A 159 -14.40 14.82 -0.82
N VAL A 160 -14.17 15.08 0.47
CA VAL A 160 -14.53 16.37 1.08
C VAL A 160 -13.72 17.51 0.50
N LYS A 161 -12.37 17.40 0.48
CA LYS A 161 -11.49 18.46 -0.04
C LYS A 161 -11.79 18.83 -1.51
N PRO A 162 -11.96 17.87 -2.46
CA PRO A 162 -12.35 18.20 -3.82
C PRO A 162 -13.71 18.88 -3.94
N VAL A 163 -14.68 18.53 -3.08
CA VAL A 163 -16.01 19.15 -3.06
C VAL A 163 -15.96 20.57 -2.50
N GLU A 164 -15.22 20.79 -1.40
CA GLU A 164 -14.99 22.12 -0.81
C GLU A 164 -14.26 23.05 -1.79
N ALA A 165 -13.31 22.51 -2.56
CA ALA A 165 -12.62 23.23 -3.62
C ALA A 165 -13.48 23.42 -4.89
N ASN A 166 -14.75 22.97 -4.90
CA ASN A 166 -15.64 22.96 -6.06
C ASN A 166 -15.10 22.23 -7.31
N SER A 167 -14.05 21.41 -7.17
CA SER A 167 -13.47 20.69 -8.30
C SER A 167 -14.27 19.43 -8.63
N TYR A 168 -14.84 18.77 -7.60
CA TYR A 168 -15.52 17.47 -7.72
C TYR A 168 -14.68 16.37 -8.39
N LYS A 169 -13.37 16.58 -8.55
CA LYS A 169 -12.47 15.63 -9.20
C LYS A 169 -12.15 14.51 -8.22
N ILE A 170 -13.02 13.49 -8.20
CA ILE A 170 -12.90 12.34 -7.30
C ILE A 170 -12.42 11.15 -8.12
N CYS A 171 -11.12 10.89 -8.05
CA CYS A 171 -10.48 9.84 -8.84
C CYS A 171 -10.60 8.47 -8.16
N TYR A 172 -10.91 7.44 -8.94
CA TYR A 172 -10.93 6.04 -8.50
C TYR A 172 -10.24 5.14 -9.53
N ARG A 173 -9.76 3.96 -9.13
CA ARG A 173 -9.28 2.94 -10.08
C ARG A 173 -10.42 2.10 -10.61
N HIS A 174 -10.49 1.91 -11.93
CA HIS A 174 -11.54 1.09 -12.54
C HIS A 174 -11.58 -0.34 -11.99
N LYS A 175 -10.41 -1.00 -11.82
CA LYS A 175 -10.28 -2.35 -11.25
C LYS A 175 -8.89 -2.55 -10.62
N GLU A 176 -8.80 -3.52 -9.72
CA GLU A 176 -7.53 -4.01 -9.17
C GLU A 176 -6.54 -4.36 -10.29
N GLY A 177 -5.30 -3.88 -10.17
CA GLY A 177 -4.21 -4.20 -11.10
C GLY A 177 -4.31 -3.54 -12.49
N ARG A 178 -5.32 -2.71 -12.78
CA ARG A 178 -5.34 -1.87 -14.00
C ARG A 178 -4.83 -0.47 -13.72
N GLN A 179 -4.00 0.02 -14.64
CA GLN A 179 -3.60 1.42 -14.70
C GLN A 179 -4.71 2.22 -15.41
N GLY A 180 -5.25 3.23 -14.74
CA GLY A 180 -6.33 4.08 -15.26
C GLY A 180 -7.22 4.61 -14.15
N TYR A 181 -7.42 5.93 -14.15
CA TYR A 181 -8.29 6.62 -13.20
C TYR A 181 -9.57 7.07 -13.89
N GLY A 182 -10.71 6.77 -13.28
CA GLY A 182 -12.00 7.36 -13.63
C GLY A 182 -12.31 8.53 -12.71
N ASP A 183 -13.13 9.46 -13.18
CA ASP A 183 -13.73 10.49 -12.32
C ASP A 183 -15.15 10.06 -11.95
N PHE A 184 -15.38 9.88 -10.65
CA PHE A 184 -16.65 9.38 -10.11
C PHE A 184 -17.81 10.36 -10.34
N CYS A 185 -17.52 11.66 -10.40
CA CYS A 185 -18.53 12.72 -10.48
C CYS A 185 -18.99 13.05 -11.90
N VAL A 186 -18.48 12.33 -12.92
CA VAL A 186 -18.96 12.45 -14.31
C VAL A 186 -20.46 12.13 -14.37
N ASP A 187 -20.89 11.11 -13.63
CA ASP A 187 -22.30 10.75 -13.53
C ASP A 187 -23.04 11.66 -12.56
N LYS A 188 -24.16 12.23 -13.01
CA LYS A 188 -24.98 13.15 -12.20
C LYS A 188 -25.51 12.49 -10.93
N SER A 189 -25.89 11.21 -10.98
CA SER A 189 -26.34 10.43 -9.81
C SER A 189 -25.23 10.27 -8.78
N ASN A 190 -24.00 10.01 -9.22
CA ASN A 190 -22.84 9.89 -8.35
C ASN A 190 -22.49 11.22 -7.69
N LYS A 191 -22.59 12.32 -8.43
CA LYS A 191 -22.42 13.67 -7.87
C LYS A 191 -23.46 13.99 -6.78
N ILE A 192 -24.71 13.56 -6.95
CA ILE A 192 -25.76 13.71 -5.91
C ILE A 192 -25.42 12.89 -4.67
N LEU A 193 -24.95 11.65 -4.84
CA LEU A 193 -24.53 10.79 -3.73
C LEU A 193 -23.35 11.39 -2.97
N VAL A 194 -22.33 11.88 -3.68
CA VAL A 194 -21.19 12.62 -3.11
C VAL A 194 -21.67 13.81 -2.29
N GLN A 195 -22.56 14.63 -2.85
CA GLN A 195 -23.10 15.79 -2.14
C GLN A 195 -23.85 15.38 -0.88
N ARG A 196 -24.66 14.32 -0.95
CA ARG A 196 -25.40 13.81 0.21
C ARG A 196 -24.45 13.35 1.32
N ALA A 197 -23.41 12.60 0.97
CA ALA A 197 -22.40 12.12 1.91
C ALA A 197 -21.63 13.29 2.56
N VAL A 198 -21.15 14.26 1.77
CA VAL A 198 -20.44 15.45 2.28
C VAL A 198 -21.35 16.30 3.17
N ASN A 199 -22.60 16.52 2.75
CA ASN A 199 -23.57 17.25 3.58
C ASN A 199 -23.81 16.53 4.91
N ASN A 200 -23.89 15.19 4.91
CA ASN A 200 -24.07 14.43 6.14
C ASN A 200 -22.83 14.52 7.05
N TYR A 201 -21.63 14.43 6.48
CA TYR A 201 -20.37 14.65 7.20
C TYR A 201 -20.32 16.01 7.89
N ASN A 202 -20.72 17.07 7.17
CA ASN A 202 -20.65 18.45 7.66
C ASN A 202 -21.72 18.80 8.71
N LYS A 203 -22.76 17.97 8.91
CA LYS A 203 -23.78 18.22 9.96
C LYS A 203 -23.21 18.16 11.38
N ASN A 204 -22.11 17.44 11.60
CA ASN A 204 -21.49 17.29 12.91
C ASN A 204 -20.11 17.99 12.96
N PRO A 205 -20.05 19.29 13.31
CA PRO A 205 -18.79 20.06 13.33
C PRO A 205 -17.78 19.54 14.35
N ARG A 206 -18.24 18.88 15.44
CA ARG A 206 -17.38 18.19 16.40
C ARG A 206 -16.56 17.07 15.78
N VAL A 207 -17.08 16.39 14.75
CA VAL A 207 -16.30 15.42 13.98
C VAL A 207 -15.22 16.19 13.19
N SER A 208 -15.59 17.28 12.51
CA SER A 208 -14.66 18.06 11.68
C SER A 208 -13.49 18.71 12.44
N GLU A 209 -13.72 19.25 13.64
CA GLU A 209 -12.71 19.99 14.40
C GLU A 209 -11.77 19.09 15.22
N THR A 210 -12.28 18.05 15.90
CA THR A 210 -11.47 17.23 16.83
C THR A 210 -10.40 16.36 16.14
N HIS A 211 -10.43 16.26 14.80
CA HIS A 211 -9.46 15.49 14.02
C HIS A 211 -8.84 16.26 12.85
N ALA A 212 -9.13 17.57 12.73
CA ALA A 212 -8.31 18.46 11.92
C ALA A 212 -6.90 18.63 12.53
N GLU A 213 -6.76 18.37 13.84
CA GLU A 213 -5.49 18.30 14.60
C GLU A 213 -4.90 16.89 14.73
N ASP A 214 -5.52 15.85 14.16
CA ASP A 214 -4.84 14.55 14.05
C ASP A 214 -3.74 14.68 13.01
N ASN A 215 -2.54 15.00 13.49
CA ASN A 215 -1.27 15.15 12.75
C ASN A 215 -0.79 13.84 12.10
N GLY A 216 -1.70 13.02 11.56
CA GLY A 216 -1.38 11.82 10.80
C GLY A 216 -0.67 10.73 11.61
N ALA A 217 -0.73 10.78 12.94
CA ALA A 217 -0.02 9.82 13.78
C ALA A 217 -0.87 8.56 13.95
N GLU A 218 -0.71 7.61 13.02
CA GLU A 218 -0.38 6.20 13.32
C GLU A 218 -0.59 5.22 12.13
N ILE A 219 0.10 5.51 11.04
CA ILE A 219 0.92 4.53 10.31
C ILE A 219 2.36 4.86 10.79
N PRO A 220 3.29 3.91 11.05
CA PRO A 220 4.46 4.21 11.91
C PRO A 220 5.09 5.53 11.44
N THR A 221 5.32 6.43 12.40
CA THR A 221 5.68 7.83 12.16
C THR A 221 6.46 7.95 10.87
N PRO A 222 5.98 8.72 9.87
CA PRO A 222 6.68 8.87 8.60
C PRO A 222 8.16 9.06 8.83
N SER A 223 8.56 9.83 9.86
CA SER A 223 9.95 10.00 10.26
C SER A 223 10.72 8.70 10.53
N SER A 224 10.22 7.75 11.32
CA SER A 224 11.00 6.54 11.68
C SER A 224 11.15 5.58 10.49
N VAL A 225 10.08 5.33 9.74
CA VAL A 225 10.10 4.51 8.51
C VAL A 225 10.95 5.18 7.44
N LEU A 226 10.83 6.50 7.28
CA LEU A 226 11.63 7.30 6.38
C LEU A 226 13.10 7.31 6.80
N THR A 227 13.41 7.38 8.10
CA THR A 227 14.77 7.30 8.63
C THR A 227 15.38 5.94 8.32
N VAL A 228 14.67 4.84 8.61
CA VAL A 228 15.14 3.48 8.29
C VAL A 228 15.31 3.32 6.78
N ARG A 229 14.34 3.75 5.98
CA ARG A 229 14.42 3.75 4.51
C ARG A 229 15.64 4.54 4.03
N ASN A 230 15.82 5.77 4.49
CA ASN A 230 16.92 6.64 4.08
C ASN A 230 18.27 6.05 4.49
N LEU A 231 18.36 5.42 5.67
CA LEU A 231 19.55 4.71 6.12
C LEU A 231 19.89 3.53 5.20
N LEU A 232 18.88 2.72 4.83
CA LEU A 232 19.06 1.62 3.88
C LEU A 232 19.45 2.15 2.47
N CYS A 233 18.80 3.20 1.99
CA CYS A 233 19.21 3.83 0.72
C CYS A 233 20.65 4.35 0.79
N PHE A 234 21.08 4.93 1.92
CA PHE A 234 22.44 5.39 2.11
C PHE A 234 23.45 4.23 2.04
N PHE A 235 23.17 3.11 2.71
CA PHE A 235 24.02 1.91 2.60
C PHE A 235 24.05 1.35 1.17
N ALA A 236 22.93 1.36 0.45
CA ALA A 236 22.88 0.94 -0.95
C ALA A 236 23.78 1.82 -1.83
N VAL A 237 23.78 3.14 -1.61
CA VAL A 237 24.65 4.07 -2.34
C VAL A 237 26.11 3.84 -2.02
N ILE A 238 26.46 3.64 -0.74
CA ILE A 238 27.84 3.30 -0.35
C ILE A 238 28.29 2.01 -1.06
N GLU A 239 27.45 0.98 -1.05
CA GLU A 239 27.76 -0.29 -1.68
C GLU A 239 28.05 -0.13 -3.17
N VAL A 240 27.21 0.64 -3.89
CA VAL A 240 27.43 0.96 -5.31
C VAL A 240 28.76 1.73 -5.51
N ILE A 241 29.07 2.70 -4.66
CA ILE A 241 30.34 3.45 -4.73
C ILE A 241 31.53 2.52 -4.53
N VAL A 242 31.48 1.64 -3.53
CA VAL A 242 32.53 0.66 -3.24
C VAL A 242 32.70 -0.28 -4.44
N GLN A 243 31.61 -0.80 -5.00
CA GLN A 243 31.64 -1.64 -6.20
C GLN A 243 32.27 -0.90 -7.38
N MET A 244 31.89 0.34 -7.64
CA MET A 244 32.46 1.16 -8.71
C MET A 244 33.96 1.43 -8.52
N ILE A 245 34.40 1.68 -7.28
CA ILE A 245 35.82 1.84 -6.95
C ILE A 245 36.56 0.53 -7.17
N CYS A 246 36.04 -0.60 -6.69
CA CYS A 246 36.63 -1.93 -6.90
C CYS A 246 36.75 -2.27 -8.39
N VAL A 247 35.72 -1.98 -9.19
CA VAL A 247 35.74 -2.14 -10.65
C VAL A 247 36.80 -1.23 -11.27
N GLY A 248 36.82 0.06 -10.92
CA GLY A 248 37.77 1.03 -11.44
C GLY A 248 39.23 0.69 -11.13
N LEU A 249 39.52 0.28 -9.89
CA LEU A 249 40.84 -0.19 -9.46
C LEU A 249 41.25 -1.49 -10.16
N TRP A 250 40.30 -2.33 -10.56
CA TRP A 250 40.59 -3.56 -11.32
C TRP A 250 40.93 -3.29 -12.79
N TYR A 251 40.39 -2.22 -13.37
CA TYR A 251 40.78 -1.75 -14.71
C TYR A 251 42.13 -1.01 -14.72
N ASP A 252 42.73 -0.76 -13.54
CA ASP A 252 44.11 -0.30 -13.44
C ASP A 252 45.09 -1.44 -13.82
N PRO A 253 45.83 -1.30 -14.93
CA PRO A 253 46.73 -2.32 -15.43
C PRO A 253 47.96 -2.58 -14.53
N GLU A 254 48.24 -1.71 -13.57
CA GLU A 254 49.33 -1.84 -12.61
C GLU A 254 48.90 -2.68 -11.40
N ILE A 255 47.67 -2.48 -10.92
CA ILE A 255 47.06 -3.28 -9.84
C ILE A 255 46.78 -4.70 -10.33
N ARG A 256 46.23 -4.85 -11.54
CA ARG A 256 45.98 -6.18 -12.15
C ARG A 256 47.26 -7.02 -12.27
N ARG A 257 48.40 -6.39 -12.61
CA ARG A 257 49.69 -7.08 -12.71
C ARG A 257 50.19 -7.61 -11.37
N LYS A 258 49.99 -6.87 -10.28
CA LYS A 258 50.40 -7.26 -8.92
C LYS A 258 49.52 -8.35 -8.32
N ALA A 259 48.25 -8.45 -8.72
CA ALA A 259 47.32 -9.46 -8.21
C ALA A 259 47.53 -10.86 -8.82
N HIS A 260 48.23 -10.98 -9.95
CA HIS A 260 48.52 -12.23 -10.65
C HIS A 260 49.97 -12.74 -10.49
N GLN A 261 50.76 -12.09 -9.64
CA GLN A 261 52.07 -12.57 -9.17
C GLN A 261 51.92 -13.29 -7.82
#